data_AF-A0A9E3WNG5-F1
#
_entry.id   AF-A0A9E3WNG5-F1
#
_cell.length_a   1.000
_cell.length_b   1.000
_cell.length_c   1.000
_cell.angle_alpha   90.00
_cell.angle_beta   90.00
_cell.angle_gamma   90.00
#
_symmetry.space_group_name_H-M   'P 1'
#
loop_
_entity.id
_entity.type
_entity.pdbx_description
1 polymer ?
#
loop_
_entity_poly.entity_id
_entity_poly.type
_entity_poly.pdbx_seq_one_letter_code
_entity_poly.pdbx_strand_id
1 'polypeptide(L)'
;VLIMQWRRRHTWLVLLAAGGMFVLGCGALAGALLTARQMQTALRPPAMELPLFATGSDTGDSMSMATGRIDEEMEGLFLLDFLTGDLACAVLNSRTAAIGGIFKTNVIKDLGIEDGKKPSYLMVTGTALFVQRTGNNQPAGCVVYVCDQNTGNFAGYSLQWNRTLASSGRAQSGPLIRLIVSNAKAAKVSE
;
A
#
# COMPACT_ATOMS: atom_id res chain seq x y z
N VAL A 1 -37.00 14.95 -76.11
CA VAL A 1 -36.10 15.54 -75.09
C VAL A 1 -36.56 15.30 -73.64
N LEU A 2 -37.86 15.07 -73.36
CA LEU A 2 -38.36 14.87 -71.99
C LEU A 2 -37.94 13.54 -71.30
N ILE A 3 -37.70 12.46 -72.05
CA ILE A 3 -37.42 11.12 -71.47
C ILE A 3 -35.99 11.03 -70.91
N MET A 4 -35.05 11.85 -71.41
CA MET A 4 -33.64 11.76 -71.03
C MET A 4 -33.33 12.46 -69.69
N GLN A 5 -34.18 13.39 -69.24
CA GLN A 5 -34.02 14.09 -67.95
C GLN A 5 -34.55 13.28 -66.74
N TRP A 6 -35.50 12.37 -66.95
CA TRP A 6 -36.07 11.54 -65.89
C TRP A 6 -35.07 10.48 -65.40
N ARG A 7 -34.36 9.83 -66.34
CA ARG A 7 -33.36 8.79 -66.04
C ARG A 7 -32.13 9.34 -65.29
N ARG A 8 -31.77 10.62 -65.52
CA ARG A 8 -30.64 11.29 -64.86
C ARG A 8 -30.97 11.75 -63.43
N ARG A 9 -32.25 11.95 -63.07
CA ARG A 9 -32.64 12.26 -61.68
C ARG A 9 -32.67 11.02 -60.80
N HIS A 10 -33.09 9.88 -61.35
CA HIS A 10 -33.12 8.61 -60.62
C HIS A 10 -31.73 8.05 -60.32
N THR A 11 -30.77 8.20 -61.22
CA THR A 11 -29.38 7.75 -60.97
C THR A 11 -28.69 8.54 -59.86
N TRP A 12 -28.97 9.84 -59.73
CA TRP A 12 -28.44 10.65 -58.64
C TRP A 12 -29.08 10.33 -57.28
N LEU A 13 -30.38 10.00 -57.26
CA LEU A 13 -31.06 9.57 -56.05
C LEU A 13 -30.56 8.20 -55.56
N VAL A 14 -30.30 7.26 -56.48
CA VAL A 14 -29.73 5.94 -56.14
C VAL A 14 -28.29 6.07 -55.62
N LEU A 15 -27.47 6.96 -56.20
CA LEU A 15 -26.10 7.21 -55.73
C LEU A 15 -26.06 7.91 -54.36
N LEU A 16 -26.97 8.84 -54.07
CA LEU A 16 -27.11 9.45 -52.75
C LEU A 16 -27.57 8.45 -51.69
N ALA A 17 -28.51 7.56 -52.04
CA ALA A 17 -28.96 6.49 -51.15
C ALA A 17 -27.85 5.46 -50.86
N ALA A 18 -27.06 5.09 -51.88
CA ALA A 18 -25.92 4.18 -51.72
C ALA A 18 -24.79 4.80 -50.89
N GLY A 19 -24.50 6.10 -51.10
CA GLY A 19 -23.53 6.85 -50.29
C GLY A 19 -23.97 6.98 -48.83
N GLY A 20 -25.25 7.24 -48.58
CA GLY A 20 -25.82 7.30 -47.23
C GLY A 20 -25.72 5.97 -46.48
N MET A 21 -26.01 4.85 -47.14
CA MET A 21 -25.87 3.52 -46.54
C MET A 21 -24.41 3.14 -46.27
N PHE A 22 -23.47 3.56 -47.12
CA PHE A 22 -22.05 3.32 -46.88
C PHE A 22 -21.52 4.09 -45.65
N VAL A 23 -21.93 5.35 -45.49
CA VAL A 23 -21.55 6.16 -44.32
C VAL A 23 -22.15 5.59 -43.03
N LEU A 24 -23.40 5.13 -43.07
CA LEU A 24 -24.03 4.48 -41.91
C LEU A 24 -23.35 3.14 -41.58
N GLY A 25 -22.98 2.34 -42.58
CA GLY A 25 -22.26 1.07 -42.38
C GLY A 25 -20.88 1.27 -41.78
N CYS A 26 -20.10 2.23 -42.30
CA CYS A 26 -18.79 2.58 -41.78
C CYS A 26 -18.86 3.20 -40.38
N GLY A 27 -19.87 4.03 -40.10
CA GLY A 27 -20.11 4.61 -38.77
C GLY A 27 -20.47 3.54 -37.73
N ALA A 28 -21.31 2.57 -38.10
CA ALA A 28 -21.65 1.44 -37.23
C ALA A 28 -20.44 0.52 -36.96
N LEU A 29 -19.62 0.24 -37.98
CA LEU A 29 -18.39 -0.55 -37.84
C LEU A 29 -17.34 0.18 -36.98
N ALA A 30 -17.15 1.48 -37.18
CA ALA A 30 -16.26 2.29 -36.35
C ALA A 30 -16.77 2.38 -34.90
N GLY A 31 -18.08 2.54 -34.71
CA GLY A 31 -18.71 2.50 -33.39
C GLY A 31 -18.54 1.15 -32.69
N ALA A 32 -18.71 0.05 -33.41
CA ALA A 32 -18.49 -1.31 -32.89
C ALA A 32 -17.01 -1.58 -32.52
N LEU A 33 -16.06 -1.08 -33.32
CA LEU A 33 -14.63 -1.21 -33.05
C LEU A 33 -14.18 -0.35 -31.85
N LEU A 34 -14.70 0.88 -31.74
CA LEU A 34 -14.40 1.77 -30.62
C LEU A 34 -15.01 1.24 -29.31
N THR A 35 -16.26 0.75 -29.35
CA THR A 35 -16.90 0.12 -28.19
C THR A 35 -16.23 -1.20 -27.80
N ALA A 36 -15.79 -2.02 -28.77
CA ALA A 36 -15.02 -3.24 -28.47
C ALA A 36 -13.68 -2.93 -27.77
N ARG A 37 -12.97 -1.87 -28.19
CA ARG A 37 -11.73 -1.42 -27.51
C ARG A 37 -11.99 -0.85 -26.12
N GLN A 38 -13.11 -0.14 -25.94
CA GLN A 38 -13.51 0.39 -24.64
C GLN A 38 -14.05 -0.70 -23.70
N MET A 39 -14.54 -1.82 -24.24
CA MET A 39 -14.93 -3.00 -23.47
C MET A 39 -13.72 -3.82 -23.01
N GLN A 40 -12.61 -3.80 -23.78
CA GLN A 40 -11.35 -4.43 -23.38
C GLN A 40 -10.67 -3.75 -22.17
N THR A 41 -10.90 -2.45 -21.94
CA THR A 41 -10.44 -1.77 -20.71
C THR A 41 -11.35 -2.04 -19.51
N ALA A 42 -12.62 -2.37 -19.73
CA ALA A 42 -13.60 -2.72 -18.69
C ALA A 42 -13.51 -4.19 -18.22
N LEU A 43 -12.85 -5.05 -18.99
CA LEU A 43 -12.57 -6.45 -18.63
C LEU A 43 -11.23 -6.64 -17.92
N ARG A 44 -10.52 -5.57 -17.55
CA ARG A 44 -9.44 -5.69 -16.58
C ARG A 44 -10.10 -5.95 -15.22
N PRO A 45 -10.06 -7.18 -14.67
CA PRO A 45 -10.57 -7.39 -13.32
C PRO A 45 -9.88 -6.38 -12.40
N PRO A 46 -10.57 -5.77 -11.41
CA PRO A 46 -9.87 -5.05 -10.36
C PRO A 46 -8.84 -6.03 -9.80
N ALA A 47 -7.57 -5.67 -9.80
CA ALA A 47 -6.54 -6.48 -9.15
C ALA A 47 -6.82 -6.44 -7.65
N MET A 48 -7.68 -7.32 -7.17
CA MET A 48 -7.90 -7.56 -5.76
C MET A 48 -7.16 -8.85 -5.42
N GLU A 49 -5.84 -8.72 -5.26
CA GLU A 49 -5.04 -9.75 -4.61
C GLU A 49 -4.73 -9.25 -3.20
N LEU A 50 -5.34 -9.92 -2.21
CA LEU A 50 -5.10 -9.66 -0.79
C LEU A 50 -4.65 -10.92 -0.10
N PRO A 51 -3.36 -11.23 -0.20
CA PRO A 51 -2.65 -11.83 0.92
C PRO A 51 -1.24 -11.21 1.07
N LEU A 52 -0.95 -10.60 2.22
CA LEU A 52 0.43 -10.28 2.59
C LEU A 52 0.70 -10.82 3.99
N PHE A 53 1.60 -11.80 4.04
CA PHE A 53 2.28 -12.28 5.24
C PHE A 53 3.78 -12.33 4.94
N ALA A 54 4.32 -11.24 4.39
CA ALA A 54 5.75 -11.14 4.19
C ALA A 54 6.39 -10.75 5.53
N THR A 55 7.37 -11.52 5.99
CA THR A 55 8.38 -11.04 6.94
C THR A 55 9.65 -10.84 6.13
N GLY A 56 9.79 -9.66 5.55
CA GLY A 56 10.98 -9.26 4.82
C GLY A 56 11.57 -8.02 5.47
N SER A 57 12.90 -7.94 5.49
CA SER A 57 13.62 -6.73 5.84
C SER A 57 14.67 -6.47 4.76
N ASP A 58 14.75 -5.25 4.27
CA ASP A 58 15.80 -4.80 3.37
C ASP A 58 16.38 -3.49 3.88
N THR A 59 17.66 -3.26 3.62
CA THR A 59 18.40 -2.12 4.14
C THR A 59 19.26 -1.52 3.04
N GLY A 60 19.09 -0.21 2.82
CA GLY A 60 19.97 0.61 2.00
C GLY A 60 20.82 1.55 2.84
N ASP A 61 21.51 2.48 2.18
CA ASP A 61 22.48 3.38 2.83
C ASP A 61 21.84 4.47 3.71
N SER A 62 20.60 4.84 3.43
CA SER A 62 19.89 5.94 4.11
C SER A 62 18.55 5.54 4.73
N MET A 63 18.04 4.36 4.37
CA MET A 63 16.71 3.91 4.78
C MET A 63 16.74 2.39 4.97
N SER A 64 15.92 1.91 5.89
CA SER A 64 15.60 0.49 6.02
C SER A 64 14.09 0.30 5.98
N MET A 65 13.65 -0.83 5.44
CA MET A 65 12.25 -1.22 5.44
C MET A 65 12.07 -2.64 5.95
N ALA A 66 10.98 -2.87 6.66
CA ALA A 66 10.61 -4.20 7.12
C ALA A 66 9.09 -4.35 7.15
N THR A 67 8.59 -5.57 6.92
CA THR A 67 7.16 -5.87 6.98
C THR A 67 6.82 -6.70 8.20
N GLY A 68 5.67 -6.45 8.83
CA GLY A 68 5.24 -7.17 10.02
C GLY A 68 3.72 -7.33 10.08
N ARG A 69 3.26 -8.48 10.57
CA ARG A 69 1.83 -8.78 10.71
C ARG A 69 1.22 -8.01 11.88
N ILE A 70 0.33 -7.05 11.58
CA ILE A 70 -0.36 -6.23 12.59
C ILE A 70 -1.51 -7.00 13.23
N ASP A 71 -2.29 -7.69 12.40
CA ASP A 71 -3.42 -8.53 12.79
C ASP A 71 -3.55 -9.70 11.78
N GLU A 72 -4.52 -10.59 11.95
CA GLU A 72 -4.76 -11.73 11.06
C GLU A 72 -4.94 -11.32 9.60
N GLU A 73 -5.54 -10.16 9.33
CA GLU A 73 -5.85 -9.66 7.98
C GLU A 73 -5.01 -8.46 7.55
N MET A 74 -4.10 -7.95 8.39
CA MET A 74 -3.47 -6.64 8.21
C MET A 74 -1.95 -6.72 8.33
N GLU A 75 -1.25 -6.10 7.39
CA GLU A 75 0.21 -5.98 7.39
C GLU A 75 0.65 -4.52 7.57
N GLY A 76 1.77 -4.34 8.27
CA GLY A 76 2.42 -3.06 8.50
C GLY A 76 3.75 -3.01 7.77
N LEU A 77 3.95 -1.96 6.97
CA LEU A 77 5.23 -1.60 6.40
C LEU A 77 5.93 -0.61 7.33
N PHE A 78 7.04 -1.06 7.93
CA PHE A 78 7.93 -0.25 8.74
C PHE A 78 9.00 0.38 7.85
N LEU A 79 9.22 1.67 8.04
CA LEU A 79 10.23 2.48 7.34
C LEU A 79 11.03 3.24 8.38
N LEU A 80 12.34 3.09 8.34
CA LEU A 80 13.28 3.80 9.19
C LEU A 80 14.16 4.71 8.34
N ASP A 81 14.13 6.00 8.63
CA ASP A 81 15.06 6.98 8.07
C ASP A 81 16.30 7.10 8.95
N PHE A 82 17.47 6.90 8.35
CA PHE A 82 18.74 6.90 9.08
C PHE A 82 19.21 8.31 9.43
N LEU A 83 18.79 9.33 8.69
CA LEU A 83 19.19 10.71 8.94
C LEU A 83 18.46 11.31 10.13
N THR A 84 17.14 11.12 10.18
CA THR A 84 16.28 11.69 11.22
C THR A 84 16.05 10.72 12.38
N GLY A 85 16.25 9.41 12.16
CA GLY A 85 15.84 8.36 13.10
C GLY A 85 14.32 8.22 13.21
N ASP A 86 13.56 8.75 12.25
CA ASP A 86 12.12 8.60 12.22
C ASP A 86 11.75 7.19 11.77
N LEU A 87 11.05 6.49 12.65
CA LEU A 87 10.47 5.18 12.40
C LEU A 87 8.97 5.35 12.20
N ALA A 88 8.49 4.98 11.01
CA ALA A 88 7.08 5.01 10.65
C ALA A 88 6.58 3.60 10.34
N CYS A 89 5.33 3.31 10.70
CA CYS A 89 4.61 2.12 10.29
C CYS A 89 3.37 2.55 9.52
N ALA A 90 3.30 2.18 8.24
CA ALA A 90 2.10 2.31 7.43
C ALA A 90 1.36 0.97 7.43
N VAL A 91 0.17 0.93 8.01
CA VAL A 91 -0.66 -0.27 8.04
C VAL A 91 -1.53 -0.29 6.79
N LEU A 92 -1.38 -1.33 5.98
CA LEU A 92 -2.21 -1.55 4.81
C LEU A 92 -3.54 -2.15 5.26
N ASN A 93 -4.65 -1.50 4.90
CA ASN A 93 -5.97 -2.09 5.06
C ASN A 93 -6.23 -3.01 3.88
N SER A 94 -6.33 -4.31 4.15
CA SER A 94 -6.60 -5.28 3.10
C SER A 94 -7.89 -4.97 2.37
N ARG A 95 -8.98 -4.66 3.07
CA ARG A 95 -10.31 -4.45 2.46
C ARG A 95 -10.38 -3.27 1.49
N THR A 96 -9.68 -2.18 1.80
CA THR A 96 -9.74 -0.94 1.00
C THR A 96 -8.54 -0.74 0.09
N ALA A 97 -7.51 -1.59 0.18
CA ALA A 97 -6.23 -1.43 -0.51
C ALA A 97 -5.58 -0.04 -0.29
N ALA A 98 -5.88 0.59 0.85
CA ALA A 98 -5.39 1.91 1.23
C ALA A 98 -4.68 1.87 2.59
N ILE A 99 -3.96 2.94 2.93
CA ILE A 99 -3.33 3.08 4.25
C ILE A 99 -4.43 3.18 5.31
N GLY A 100 -4.61 2.11 6.08
CA GLY A 100 -5.53 1.98 7.20
C GLY A 100 -4.96 2.53 8.51
N GLY A 101 -3.68 2.84 8.57
CA GLY A 101 -3.14 3.61 9.67
C GLY A 101 -1.68 4.02 9.52
N ILE A 102 -1.30 5.05 10.27
CA ILE A 102 0.08 5.57 10.30
C ILE A 102 0.51 5.74 11.75
N PHE A 103 1.58 5.05 12.13
CA PHE A 103 2.17 5.14 13.45
C PHE A 103 3.61 5.60 13.36
N LYS A 104 4.05 6.47 14.26
CA LYS A 104 5.40 7.06 14.18
C LYS A 104 6.07 7.14 15.54
N THR A 105 7.39 7.04 15.56
CA THR A 105 8.24 7.43 16.68
C THR A 105 9.61 7.86 16.16
N ASN A 106 10.44 8.40 17.03
CA ASN A 106 11.83 8.70 16.74
C ASN A 106 12.74 7.82 17.62
N VAL A 107 13.66 7.09 17.00
CA VAL A 107 14.49 6.09 17.69
C VAL A 107 15.74 6.68 18.34
N ILE A 108 16.15 7.91 17.98
CA ILE A 108 17.41 8.52 18.46
C ILE A 108 17.43 8.59 19.98
N LYS A 109 16.33 9.08 20.57
CA LYS A 109 16.22 9.25 22.03
C LYS A 109 16.27 7.93 22.78
N ASP A 110 15.66 6.89 22.23
CA ASP A 110 15.61 5.58 22.86
C ASP A 110 16.93 4.81 22.71
N LEU A 111 17.64 5.02 21.60
CA LEU A 111 18.93 4.41 21.34
C LEU A 111 20.10 5.20 21.94
N GLY A 112 19.84 6.39 22.52
CA GLY A 112 20.87 7.23 23.13
C GLY A 112 21.93 7.70 22.15
N ILE A 113 21.54 7.96 20.90
CA ILE A 113 22.47 8.42 19.86
C ILE A 113 22.74 9.90 20.07
N GLU A 114 24.01 10.25 20.20
CA GLU A 114 24.44 11.64 20.39
C GLU A 114 24.30 12.45 19.10
N ASP A 115 23.90 13.71 19.23
CA ASP A 115 23.76 14.65 18.12
C ASP A 115 25.08 14.77 17.33
N GLY A 116 25.00 14.66 16.01
CA GLY A 116 26.12 14.82 15.09
C GLY A 116 26.92 13.55 14.78
N LYS A 117 26.64 12.41 15.44
CA LYS A 117 27.16 11.11 15.01
C LYS A 117 26.28 10.53 13.91
N LYS A 118 26.88 10.03 12.82
CA LYS A 118 26.16 9.29 11.79
C LYS A 118 25.72 7.94 12.36
N PRO A 119 24.42 7.71 12.59
CA PRO A 119 23.97 6.43 13.10
C PRO A 119 24.04 5.36 12.00
N SER A 120 24.18 4.11 12.40
CA SER A 120 24.11 2.98 11.48
C SER A 120 23.12 1.98 12.04
N TYR A 121 21.94 1.89 11.42
CA TYR A 121 20.84 1.13 11.98
C TYR A 121 20.72 -0.25 11.34
N LEU A 122 20.28 -1.21 12.15
CA LEU A 122 19.70 -2.48 11.71
C LEU A 122 18.24 -2.50 12.14
N MET A 123 17.36 -2.91 11.24
CA MET A 123 15.94 -3.07 11.54
C MET A 123 15.45 -4.43 11.09
N VAL A 124 14.70 -5.09 11.97
CA VAL A 124 14.01 -6.35 11.67
C VAL A 124 12.66 -6.37 12.37
N THR A 125 11.73 -7.14 11.84
CA THR A 125 10.42 -7.39 12.44
C THR A 125 10.33 -8.82 12.95
N GLY A 126 9.64 -9.01 14.06
CA GLY A 126 9.33 -10.32 14.63
C GLY A 126 7.85 -10.45 14.94
N THR A 127 7.35 -11.68 14.89
CA THR A 127 5.99 -11.99 15.37
C THR A 127 5.98 -11.95 16.89
N ALA A 128 5.00 -11.27 17.48
CA ALA A 128 4.82 -11.23 18.92
C ALA A 128 3.38 -11.61 19.28
N LEU A 129 3.25 -12.61 20.14
CA LEU A 129 1.97 -13.07 20.66
C LEU A 129 1.75 -12.41 22.02
N PHE A 130 1.21 -11.20 22.01
CA PHE A 130 0.80 -10.54 23.25
C PHE A 130 -0.45 -11.25 23.80
N VAL A 131 -0.48 -11.50 25.12
CA VAL A 131 -1.67 -12.04 25.77
C VAL A 131 -2.83 -11.08 25.50
N GLN A 132 -3.84 -11.56 24.78
CA GLN A 132 -5.00 -10.78 24.38
C GLN A 132 -5.74 -10.31 25.64
N ARG A 133 -5.60 -9.02 25.99
CA ARG A 133 -6.45 -8.38 26.99
C ARG A 133 -7.84 -8.18 26.39
N THR A 134 -8.87 -8.42 27.20
CA THR A 134 -10.28 -8.20 26.84
C THR A 134 -10.49 -6.75 26.42
N GLY A 135 -10.65 -6.49 25.12
CA GLY A 135 -10.81 -5.15 24.55
C GLY A 135 -10.53 -5.08 23.05
N ASN A 136 -11.10 -4.08 22.37
CA ASN A 136 -10.94 -3.88 20.91
C ASN A 136 -9.59 -3.27 20.52
N ASN A 137 -8.90 -2.63 21.45
CA ASN A 137 -7.59 -2.02 21.23
C ASN A 137 -6.52 -2.97 21.77
N GLN A 138 -5.81 -3.63 20.86
CA GLN A 138 -4.80 -4.64 21.20
C GLN A 138 -3.45 -4.25 20.62
N PRO A 139 -2.34 -4.63 21.27
CA PRO A 139 -1.03 -4.54 20.64
C PRO A 139 -1.02 -5.32 19.32
N ALA A 140 -0.31 -4.79 18.33
CA ALA A 140 -0.10 -5.47 17.05
C ALA A 140 0.57 -6.83 17.26
N GLY A 141 0.25 -7.80 16.40
CA GLY A 141 0.85 -9.14 16.38
C GLY A 141 2.33 -9.19 15.99
N CYS A 142 3.02 -8.05 15.98
CA CYS A 142 4.42 -7.93 15.65
C CYS A 142 5.12 -6.87 16.50
N VAL A 143 6.45 -6.99 16.53
CA VAL A 143 7.39 -6.01 17.08
C VAL A 143 8.42 -5.69 16.02
N VAL A 144 8.73 -4.41 15.87
CA VAL A 144 9.89 -3.96 15.10
C VAL A 144 11.04 -3.70 16.06
N TYR A 145 12.18 -4.32 15.79
CA TYR A 145 13.42 -4.14 16.54
C TYR A 145 14.35 -3.27 15.72
N VAL A 146 14.88 -2.23 16.35
CA VAL A 146 15.89 -1.33 15.77
C VAL A 146 17.13 -1.38 16.65
N CYS A 147 18.29 -1.53 16.04
CA CYS A 147 19.58 -1.57 16.72
C CYS A 147 20.53 -0.57 16.06
N ASP A 148 21.24 0.23 16.86
CA ASP A 148 22.39 1.00 16.40
C ASP A 148 23.64 0.11 16.40
N GLN A 149 24.19 -0.14 15.22
CA GLN A 149 25.39 -0.96 15.02
C GLN A 149 26.63 -0.37 15.71
N ASN A 150 26.69 0.95 15.86
CA ASN A 150 27.87 1.60 16.45
C ASN A 150 27.99 1.31 17.95
N THR A 151 26.88 1.43 18.69
CA THR A 151 26.85 1.27 20.16
C THR A 151 26.37 -0.11 20.61
N GLY A 152 25.60 -0.81 19.77
CA GLY A 152 24.85 -2.01 20.14
C GLY A 152 23.61 -1.72 20.99
N ASN A 153 23.20 -0.45 21.12
CA ASN A 153 21.92 -0.11 21.73
C ASN A 153 20.79 -0.56 20.81
N PHE A 154 19.74 -1.14 21.38
CA PHE A 154 18.57 -1.58 20.64
C PHE A 154 17.28 -1.23 21.37
N ALA A 155 16.23 -1.03 20.57
CA ALA A 155 14.88 -0.75 21.04
C ALA A 155 13.88 -1.59 20.25
N GLY A 156 12.81 -2.02 20.91
CA GLY A 156 11.70 -2.73 20.30
C GLY A 156 10.42 -1.92 20.40
N TYR A 157 9.65 -1.85 19.32
CA TYR A 157 8.42 -1.09 19.23
C TYR A 157 7.25 -1.93 18.71
N SER A 158 6.05 -1.59 19.17
CA SER A 158 4.80 -2.11 18.62
C SER A 158 3.80 -0.95 18.50
N LEU A 159 2.57 -1.24 18.09
CA LEU A 159 1.50 -0.25 17.99
C LEU A 159 0.22 -0.79 18.59
N GLN A 160 -0.68 0.11 18.97
CA GLN A 160 -2.04 -0.25 19.36
C GLN A 160 -2.92 -0.26 18.13
N TRP A 161 -3.62 -1.36 17.92
CA TRP A 161 -4.49 -1.58 16.79
C TRP A 161 -5.91 -1.83 17.27
N ASN A 162 -6.85 -1.00 16.81
CA ASN A 162 -8.27 -1.20 17.06
C ASN A 162 -8.91 -1.96 15.89
N ARG A 163 -9.23 -3.23 16.11
CA ARG A 163 -9.78 -4.10 15.05
C ARG A 163 -11.15 -3.64 14.55
N THR A 164 -11.98 -3.08 15.42
CA THR A 164 -13.33 -2.59 15.05
C THR A 164 -13.25 -1.36 14.15
N LEU A 165 -12.34 -0.43 14.44
CA LEU A 165 -12.12 0.73 13.58
C LEU A 165 -11.55 0.29 12.23
N ALA A 166 -10.58 -0.63 12.23
CA ALA A 166 -10.02 -1.21 11.02
C ALA A 166 -11.07 -1.93 10.16
N SER A 167 -11.96 -2.71 10.78
CA SER A 167 -13.03 -3.45 10.08
C SER A 167 -14.05 -2.52 9.44
N SER A 168 -14.23 -1.32 9.98
CA SER A 168 -15.07 -0.26 9.40
C SER A 168 -14.37 0.57 8.32
N GLY A 169 -13.12 0.24 7.98
CA GLY A 169 -12.31 0.97 6.99
C GLY A 169 -11.80 2.33 7.47
N ARG A 170 -11.90 2.63 8.77
CA ARG A 170 -11.44 3.91 9.33
C ARG A 170 -9.94 3.88 9.56
N ALA A 171 -9.27 4.94 9.13
CA ALA A 171 -7.84 5.11 9.37
C ALA A 171 -7.54 5.34 10.86
N GLN A 172 -6.42 4.83 11.33
CA GLN A 172 -5.93 4.98 12.71
C GLN A 172 -4.55 5.63 12.73
N SER A 173 -4.27 6.44 13.74
CA SER A 173 -2.93 7.00 13.91
C SER A 173 -2.56 7.09 15.38
N GLY A 174 -1.27 7.06 15.64
CA GLY A 174 -0.74 7.13 17.00
C GLY A 174 0.76 6.98 17.05
N PRO A 175 1.35 6.99 18.25
CA PRO A 175 2.76 6.69 18.40
C PRO A 175 3.04 5.19 18.22
N LEU A 176 4.25 4.86 17.77
CA LEU A 176 4.83 3.55 18.04
C LEU A 176 5.19 3.49 19.53
N ILE A 177 4.74 2.45 20.20
CA ILE A 177 4.94 2.23 21.63
C ILE A 177 6.22 1.43 21.82
N ARG A 178 7.14 2.01 22.59
CA ARG A 178 8.37 1.37 23.02
C ARG A 178 8.09 0.26 24.03
N LEU A 179 8.57 -0.93 23.75
CA LEU A 179 8.42 -2.12 24.58
C LEU A 179 9.69 -2.44 25.37
N ILE A 180 10.84 -2.30 24.74
CA ILE A 180 12.14 -2.63 25.31
C ILE A 180 13.19 -1.63 24.83
N VAL A 181 14.15 -1.31 25.70
CA VAL A 181 15.41 -0.63 25.38
C VAL A 181 16.50 -1.31 26.17
N SER A 182 17.58 -1.70 25.52
CA SER A 182 18.75 -2.29 26.19
C SER A 182 19.98 -2.16 25.29
N ASN A 183 21.14 -2.57 25.81
CA ASN A 183 22.37 -2.71 25.04
C ASN A 183 22.69 -4.20 24.82
N ALA A 184 23.11 -4.58 23.62
CA ALA A 184 23.41 -5.96 23.25
C ALA A 184 24.50 -6.60 24.11
N LYS A 185 25.46 -5.80 24.61
CA LYS A 185 26.55 -6.27 25.48
C LYS A 185 26.13 -6.36 26.96
N ALA A 186 25.05 -5.70 27.34
CA ALA A 186 24.57 -5.61 28.71
C ALA A 186 23.18 -6.28 28.92
N ALA A 187 22.66 -6.98 27.91
CA ALA A 187 21.35 -7.58 27.96
C ALA A 187 21.27 -8.62 29.09
N LYS A 188 20.44 -8.34 30.09
CA LYS A 188 20.09 -9.27 31.17
C LYS A 188 18.59 -9.54 31.11
N VAL A 189 18.18 -10.75 31.49
CA VAL A 189 16.77 -11.04 31.72
C VAL A 189 16.32 -10.20 32.91
N SER A 190 15.31 -9.34 32.72
CA SER A 190 14.66 -8.66 33.84
C SER A 190 13.82 -9.70 34.60
N GLU A 191 14.25 -10.06 35.81
CA GLU A 191 13.44 -10.85 36.76
C GLU A 191 12.24 -10.05 37.28
#